data_AF-A0A821JHR7-F1
#
_entry.id   AF-A0A821JHR7-F1
#
_cell.length_a   1.000
_cell.length_b   1.000
_cell.length_c   1.000
_cell.angle_alpha   90.00
_cell.angle_beta   90.00
_cell.angle_gamma   90.00
#
_symmetry.space_group_name_H-M   'P 1'
#
loop_
_entity.id
_entity.type
_entity.pdbx_description
1 polymer ?
#
loop_
_entity_poly.entity_id
_entity_poly.type
_entity_poly.pdbx_seq_one_letter_code
_entity_poly.pdbx_strand_id
1 'polypeptide(L)'
;MYGIIHNASIEIPFDIPGNLSHKSLASYCDECLCEAFNHPNVTLLTCTENETMNFICQFYYFMPRRDEIIYPSNDTKIYLIQNKTFEETDDCCNTTYLIERINEALGKKRAVFNGSLRFLVRGDHNTIVSTSNNKLMKFDTSTLEVVSSSIPIPSSSTVGYRNKYYYLGKENIIHVYDETLSSNITSFSVGNGITAIRFLSNEQMLVGTAGSGGFICETQQEMFNNCSNTPMVPATGQLHAFGVVNENAFYAGWDQQNQSLRLYKKDQNNSWTENINDTITQNEKISDIVIDNCDRIWAVIVEKNIIVIYDQNKAHPYNITFNSNMFQSSIFNLFILDNYTFVTSHEKGPGLNLFEPNLNCRRKKK
;
A
#
# COMPACT_ATOMS: atom_id res chain seq x y z
N MET A 1 5.97 28.17 31.28
CA MET A 1 4.70 28.52 30.61
C MET A 1 4.31 27.29 29.79
N TYR A 2 3.13 26.71 30.03
CA TYR A 2 2.62 25.52 29.31
C TYR A 2 1.35 25.88 28.54
N GLY A 3 1.04 25.13 27.49
CA GLY A 3 -0.25 25.24 26.78
C GLY A 3 -1.29 24.30 27.38
N ILE A 4 -2.57 24.65 27.31
CA ILE A 4 -3.66 23.78 27.75
C ILE A 4 -4.75 23.65 26.68
N ILE A 5 -5.21 22.43 26.47
CA ILE A 5 -6.36 22.10 25.63
C ILE A 5 -7.43 21.49 26.55
N HIS A 6 -8.62 22.07 26.54
CA HIS A 6 -9.75 21.62 27.34
C HIS A 6 -10.68 20.71 26.54
N ASN A 7 -11.33 19.77 27.23
CA ASN A 7 -12.36 18.89 26.68
C ASN A 7 -11.87 18.09 25.47
N ALA A 8 -10.66 17.57 25.57
CA ALA A 8 -10.03 16.79 24.52
C ALA A 8 -9.27 15.60 25.10
N SER A 9 -9.33 14.48 24.39
CA SER A 9 -8.58 13.26 24.68
C SER A 9 -7.66 12.93 23.52
N ILE A 10 -6.68 12.05 23.76
CA ILE A 10 -5.79 11.58 22.70
C ILE A 10 -6.22 10.16 22.32
N GLU A 11 -6.59 9.98 21.06
CA GLU A 11 -6.87 8.68 20.46
C GLU A 11 -5.54 8.04 20.03
N ILE A 12 -4.87 7.35 20.96
CA ILE A 12 -3.69 6.55 20.59
C ILE A 12 -4.13 5.10 20.43
N PRO A 13 -3.97 4.50 19.24
CA PRO A 13 -4.64 3.26 18.94
C PRO A 13 -3.95 2.00 19.54
N PHE A 14 -3.22 2.09 20.66
CA PHE A 14 -2.55 0.95 21.31
C PHE A 14 -2.09 1.28 22.73
N ASP A 15 -1.80 0.24 23.52
CA ASP A 15 -1.01 0.36 24.75
C ASP A 15 0.35 0.97 24.40
N ILE A 16 0.55 2.21 24.81
CA ILE A 16 1.78 2.94 24.53
C ILE A 16 2.90 2.25 25.32
N PRO A 17 3.96 1.78 24.64
CA PRO A 17 5.11 1.19 25.30
C PRO A 17 5.61 2.06 26.47
N GLY A 18 5.99 1.45 27.59
CA GLY A 18 6.41 2.17 28.81
C GLY A 18 7.62 3.10 28.63
N ASN A 19 8.37 2.95 27.53
CA ASN A 19 9.45 3.85 27.13
C ASN A 19 8.98 5.09 26.36
N LEU A 20 7.72 5.15 25.94
CA LEU A 20 7.09 6.27 25.21
C LEU A 20 6.05 7.00 26.07
N SER A 21 5.60 6.38 27.17
CA SER A 21 4.67 6.99 28.09
C SER A 21 4.67 6.29 29.45
N HIS A 22 4.15 6.96 30.48
CA HIS A 22 3.82 6.32 31.76
C HIS A 22 2.50 6.84 32.31
N LYS A 23 1.81 6.00 33.10
CA LYS A 23 0.57 6.36 33.80
C LYS A 23 0.81 6.49 35.30
N SER A 24 0.19 7.47 35.92
CA SER A 24 0.11 7.61 37.37
C SER A 24 -1.31 7.98 37.82
N LEU A 25 -1.59 7.79 39.10
CA LEU A 25 -2.85 8.17 39.73
C LEU A 25 -2.56 9.35 40.66
N ALA A 26 -3.46 10.33 40.67
CA ALA A 26 -3.29 11.54 41.48
C ALA A 26 -4.59 12.00 42.12
N SER A 27 -4.45 12.76 43.20
CA SER A 27 -5.59 13.36 43.89
C SER A 27 -6.13 14.58 43.15
N TYR A 28 -5.26 15.29 42.40
CA TYR A 28 -5.58 16.50 41.64
C TYR A 28 -4.70 16.58 40.40
N CYS A 29 -5.18 17.18 39.30
CA CYS A 29 -4.36 17.38 38.09
C CYS A 29 -3.06 18.17 38.34
N ASP A 30 -3.05 19.06 39.36
CA ASP A 30 -1.86 19.86 39.69
C ASP A 30 -0.69 19.00 40.18
N GLU A 31 -0.96 17.87 40.83
CA GLU A 31 0.08 16.90 41.22
C GLU A 31 0.74 16.30 39.99
N CYS A 32 -0.06 15.94 38.99
CA CYS A 32 0.44 15.42 37.72
C CYS A 32 1.24 16.46 36.95
N LEU A 33 0.80 17.73 36.99
CA LEU A 33 1.54 18.81 36.37
C LEU A 33 2.91 19.00 37.02
N CYS A 34 2.99 18.94 38.36
CA CYS A 34 4.25 19.00 39.10
C CYS A 34 5.18 17.83 38.74
N GLU A 35 4.64 16.62 38.66
CA GLU A 35 5.38 15.44 38.20
C GLU A 35 5.92 15.68 36.78
N ALA A 36 5.09 16.16 35.86
CA ALA A 36 5.48 16.40 34.47
C ALA A 36 6.68 17.35 34.35
N PHE A 37 6.71 18.41 35.18
CA PHE A 37 7.81 19.38 35.20
C PHE A 37 9.11 18.83 35.81
N ASN A 38 9.05 17.77 36.62
CA ASN A 38 10.24 17.09 37.15
C ASN A 38 10.86 16.11 36.13
N HIS A 39 10.18 15.84 35.01
CA HIS A 39 10.62 14.91 33.98
C HIS A 39 10.92 15.64 32.65
N PRO A 40 12.20 15.93 32.34
CA PRO A 40 12.57 16.74 31.18
C PRO A 40 12.26 16.08 29.82
N ASN A 41 11.90 14.81 29.79
CA ASN A 41 11.48 14.05 28.62
C ASN A 41 9.97 14.10 28.37
N VAL A 42 9.16 14.57 29.32
CA VAL A 42 7.71 14.71 29.13
C VAL A 42 7.42 15.82 28.15
N THR A 43 6.78 15.45 27.04
CA THR A 43 6.36 16.37 25.99
C THR A 43 4.96 16.92 26.28
N LEU A 44 4.04 16.05 26.71
CA LEU A 44 2.69 16.44 27.16
C LEU A 44 2.15 15.50 28.24
N LEU A 45 1.07 15.93 28.89
CA LEU A 45 0.34 15.18 29.92
C LEU A 45 -1.17 15.25 29.61
N THR A 46 -1.87 14.12 29.72
CA THR A 46 -3.34 14.12 29.82
C THR A 46 -3.75 13.87 31.27
N CYS A 47 -4.70 14.66 31.77
CA CYS A 47 -5.32 14.46 33.07
C CYS A 47 -6.82 14.19 32.85
N THR A 48 -7.29 13.01 33.22
CA THR A 48 -8.66 12.53 33.01
C THR A 48 -9.31 12.24 34.36
N GLU A 49 -10.50 12.79 34.61
CA GLU A 49 -11.29 12.46 35.80
C GLU A 49 -11.76 11.00 35.74
N ASN A 50 -11.70 10.29 36.87
CA ASN A 50 -12.16 8.90 36.94
C ASN A 50 -13.15 8.76 38.11
N GLU A 51 -14.31 8.15 37.85
CA GLU A 51 -15.40 8.02 38.83
C GLU A 51 -15.01 7.21 40.08
N THR A 52 -13.93 6.42 40.02
CA THR A 52 -13.44 5.57 41.13
C THR A 52 -12.13 6.06 41.77
N MET A 53 -11.42 7.00 41.14
CA MET A 53 -10.13 7.56 41.57
C MET A 53 -10.02 9.00 41.10
N ASN A 54 -9.58 9.93 41.94
CA ASN A 54 -9.69 11.37 41.65
C ASN A 54 -9.22 11.77 40.22
N PHE A 55 -8.01 11.40 39.77
CA PHE A 55 -7.58 11.60 38.37
C PHE A 55 -6.62 10.49 37.87
N ILE A 56 -6.73 10.13 36.58
CA ILE A 56 -5.74 9.35 35.84
C ILE A 56 -4.85 10.31 35.04
N CYS A 57 -3.55 10.18 35.25
CA CYS A 57 -2.54 10.98 34.57
C CYS A 57 -1.71 10.12 33.64
N GLN A 58 -1.58 10.56 32.40
CA GLN A 58 -0.81 9.87 31.38
C GLN A 58 0.18 10.86 30.78
N PHE A 59 1.46 10.56 30.95
CA PHE A 59 2.58 11.38 30.50
C PHE A 59 3.10 10.79 29.20
N TYR A 60 3.33 11.62 28.19
CA TYR A 60 3.83 11.18 26.90
C TYR A 60 5.19 11.83 26.65
N TYR A 61 6.13 11.02 26.15
CA TYR A 61 7.46 11.48 25.77
C TYR A 61 7.55 11.87 24.28
N PHE A 62 6.41 11.98 23.61
CA PHE A 62 6.25 12.38 22.21
C PHE A 62 5.06 13.33 22.05
N MET A 63 4.93 13.96 20.88
CA MET A 63 3.79 14.80 20.52
C MET A 63 2.84 14.01 19.58
N PRO A 64 1.53 13.90 19.86
CA PRO A 64 0.56 13.31 18.96
C PRO A 64 0.37 14.21 17.73
N ARG A 65 -0.33 13.70 16.73
CA ARG A 65 -0.83 14.51 15.62
C ARG A 65 -2.05 15.31 16.06
N ARG A 66 -2.38 16.34 15.28
CA ARG A 66 -3.52 17.20 15.58
C ARG A 66 -4.88 16.47 15.46
N ASP A 67 -4.99 15.53 14.55
CA ASP A 67 -6.18 14.70 14.30
C ASP A 67 -6.33 13.52 15.30
N GLU A 68 -5.27 13.16 16.01
CA GLU A 68 -5.31 12.22 17.15
C GLU A 68 -5.94 12.88 18.40
N ILE A 69 -6.22 14.19 18.37
CA ILE A 69 -6.93 14.89 19.43
C ILE A 69 -8.42 14.87 19.14
N ILE A 70 -9.18 14.11 19.94
CA ILE A 70 -10.63 14.04 19.81
C ILE A 70 -11.26 15.19 20.58
N TYR A 71 -12.19 15.88 19.92
CA TYR A 71 -13.13 16.83 20.53
C TYR A 71 -14.57 16.41 20.23
N PRO A 72 -15.52 16.66 21.15
CA PRO A 72 -15.32 16.91 22.58
C PRO A 72 -15.08 15.59 23.32
N SER A 73 -14.18 15.58 24.30
CA SER A 73 -14.13 14.51 25.31
C SER A 73 -14.62 15.06 26.64
N ASN A 74 -15.42 14.29 27.37
CA ASN A 74 -15.75 14.67 28.74
C ASN A 74 -14.52 14.43 29.64
N ASP A 75 -14.25 15.43 30.49
CA ASP A 75 -13.39 15.32 31.68
C ASP A 75 -11.89 15.03 31.45
N THR A 76 -11.37 15.33 30.25
CA THR A 76 -9.91 15.27 29.96
C THR A 76 -9.33 16.63 29.59
N LYS A 77 -8.21 16.98 30.23
CA LYS A 77 -7.37 18.15 29.90
C LYS A 77 -6.02 17.68 29.36
N ILE A 78 -5.56 18.29 28.27
CA ILE A 78 -4.23 18.04 27.69
C ILE A 78 -3.32 19.23 28.01
N TYR A 79 -2.20 18.96 28.67
CA TYR A 79 -1.17 19.93 29.06
C TYR A 79 0.05 19.77 28.16
N LEU A 80 0.39 20.81 27.41
CA LEU A 80 1.58 20.88 26.56
C LEU A 80 2.76 21.39 27.40
N ILE A 81 3.53 20.46 27.97
CA ILE A 81 4.63 20.74 28.91
C ILE A 81 5.82 21.37 28.18
N GLN A 82 6.15 20.82 27.01
CA GLN A 82 7.15 21.39 26.12
C GLN A 82 6.46 22.19 25.02
N ASN A 83 7.03 23.34 24.67
CA ASN A 83 6.60 24.13 23.51
C ASN A 83 7.08 23.47 22.21
N LYS A 84 6.52 22.29 21.94
CA LYS A 84 6.65 21.57 20.68
C LYS A 84 5.36 21.77 19.90
N THR A 85 5.46 21.93 18.60
CA THR A 85 4.29 21.94 17.73
C THR A 85 3.79 20.51 17.55
N PHE A 86 2.47 20.34 17.41
CA PHE A 86 1.92 19.09 16.88
C PHE A 86 2.64 18.74 15.59
N GLU A 87 2.97 17.46 15.38
CA GLU A 87 3.47 17.05 14.08
C GLU A 87 2.41 17.42 13.04
N GLU A 88 2.84 18.14 11.99
CA GLU A 88 1.95 18.48 10.88
C GLU A 88 1.39 17.19 10.26
N THR A 89 0.22 17.32 9.65
CA THR A 89 -0.51 16.25 8.97
C THR A 89 0.43 15.38 8.15
N ASP A 90 0.26 14.06 8.23
CA ASP A 90 0.96 13.02 7.46
C ASP A 90 1.53 13.56 6.13
N ASP A 91 2.83 13.87 6.09
CA ASP A 91 3.53 14.47 4.92
C ASP A 91 3.19 13.73 3.63
N CYS A 92 2.91 12.44 3.80
CA CYS A 92 2.70 11.48 2.76
C CYS A 92 1.37 11.70 2.04
N CYS A 93 0.37 12.34 2.64
CA CYS A 93 -0.87 12.73 1.96
C CYS A 93 -0.82 14.14 1.35
N ASN A 94 0.23 14.93 1.57
CA ASN A 94 0.46 16.15 0.82
C ASN A 94 1.09 15.81 -0.54
N THR A 95 0.26 15.67 -1.58
CA THR A 95 0.72 15.26 -2.92
C THR A 95 1.82 16.16 -3.49
N THR A 96 1.74 17.48 -3.31
CA THR A 96 2.77 18.40 -3.83
C THR A 96 4.13 18.14 -3.16
N TYR A 97 4.13 18.03 -1.83
CA TYR A 97 5.34 17.77 -1.06
C TYR A 97 5.92 16.36 -1.30
N LEU A 98 5.06 15.35 -1.43
CA LEU A 98 5.44 14.01 -1.85
C LEU A 98 6.21 14.04 -3.18
N ILE A 99 5.68 14.73 -4.20
CA ILE A 99 6.32 14.81 -5.52
C ILE A 99 7.70 15.47 -5.42
N GLU A 100 7.83 16.53 -4.63
CA GLU A 100 9.12 17.19 -4.36
C GLU A 100 10.14 16.20 -3.78
N ARG A 101 9.75 15.47 -2.72
CA ARG A 101 10.63 14.48 -2.07
C ARG A 101 10.97 13.29 -2.96
N ILE A 102 10.04 12.85 -3.81
CA ILE A 102 10.32 11.80 -4.81
C ILE A 102 11.38 12.29 -5.79
N ASN A 103 11.21 13.49 -6.35
CA ASN A 103 12.15 14.03 -7.34
C ASN A 103 13.56 14.18 -6.74
N GLU A 104 13.68 14.56 -5.47
CA GLU A 104 14.96 14.56 -4.75
C GLU A 104 15.55 13.15 -4.61
N ALA A 105 14.73 12.15 -4.30
CA ALA A 105 15.14 10.76 -4.13
C ALA A 105 15.53 10.07 -5.46
N LEU A 106 14.97 10.48 -6.60
CA LEU A 106 15.33 9.95 -7.93
C LEU A 106 16.84 10.12 -8.20
N GLY A 107 17.46 11.20 -7.70
CA GLY A 107 18.90 11.44 -7.82
C GLY A 107 19.78 10.46 -7.00
N LYS A 108 19.20 9.72 -6.06
CA LYS A 108 19.89 8.85 -5.09
C LYS A 108 19.55 7.37 -5.27
N LYS A 109 19.16 6.95 -6.48
CA LYS A 109 18.73 5.58 -6.78
C LYS A 109 19.67 4.52 -6.19
N ARG A 110 19.09 3.47 -5.60
CA ARG A 110 19.83 2.27 -5.18
C ARG A 110 19.30 1.07 -5.94
N ALA A 111 20.12 0.53 -6.84
CA ALA A 111 19.84 -0.77 -7.45
C ALA A 111 20.03 -1.86 -6.39
N VAL A 112 18.96 -2.57 -6.05
CA VAL A 112 18.97 -3.59 -4.98
C VAL A 112 19.02 -5.02 -5.53
N PHE A 113 18.61 -5.22 -6.77
CA PHE A 113 18.73 -6.52 -7.44
C PHE A 113 19.09 -6.35 -8.92
N ASN A 114 20.02 -7.18 -9.41
CA ASN A 114 20.39 -7.20 -10.83
C ASN A 114 19.88 -8.49 -11.49
N GLY A 115 18.84 -8.35 -12.31
CA GLY A 115 18.19 -9.44 -13.04
C GLY A 115 16.90 -8.96 -13.69
N SER A 116 16.18 -9.84 -14.37
CA SER A 116 14.89 -9.51 -14.99
C SER A 116 13.76 -9.75 -14.00
N LEU A 117 12.94 -8.73 -13.71
CA LEU A 117 11.76 -8.84 -12.85
C LEU A 117 10.61 -8.06 -13.47
N ARG A 118 9.44 -8.70 -13.57
CA ARG A 118 8.21 -8.05 -14.05
C ARG A 118 7.31 -7.69 -12.88
N PHE A 119 6.61 -8.66 -12.30
CA PHE A 119 5.58 -8.39 -11.32
C PHE A 119 6.13 -8.45 -9.90
N LEU A 120 5.75 -7.49 -9.06
CA LEU A 120 5.95 -7.55 -7.62
C LEU A 120 4.58 -7.73 -6.97
N VAL A 121 4.48 -8.70 -6.06
CA VAL A 121 3.28 -8.89 -5.24
C VAL A 121 3.67 -9.00 -3.77
N ARG A 122 2.76 -8.58 -2.88
CA ARG A 122 2.98 -8.70 -1.44
C ARG A 122 2.92 -10.17 -1.04
N GLY A 123 3.95 -10.64 -0.35
CA GLY A 123 4.04 -11.96 0.25
C GLY A 123 3.57 -12.00 1.70
N ASP A 124 3.86 -13.10 2.39
CA ASP A 124 3.77 -13.25 3.84
C ASP A 124 4.94 -12.58 4.56
N HIS A 125 4.81 -12.41 5.88
CA HIS A 125 5.91 -12.04 6.78
C HIS A 125 6.83 -10.91 6.28
N ASN A 126 6.23 -9.81 5.81
CA ASN A 126 6.97 -8.66 5.27
C ASN A 126 7.85 -9.01 4.05
N THR A 127 7.37 -9.84 3.13
CA THR A 127 8.08 -10.14 1.88
C THR A 127 7.42 -9.55 0.63
N ILE A 128 8.20 -9.38 -0.41
CA ILE A 128 7.76 -9.15 -1.80
C ILE A 128 8.11 -10.41 -2.59
N VAL A 129 7.17 -10.87 -3.41
CA VAL A 129 7.33 -12.04 -4.25
C VAL A 129 7.36 -11.61 -5.71
N SER A 130 8.24 -12.23 -6.48
CA SER A 130 8.36 -12.01 -7.92
C SER A 130 8.81 -13.28 -8.64
N THR A 131 8.92 -13.19 -9.97
CA THR A 131 9.42 -14.25 -10.84
C THR A 131 10.59 -13.74 -11.67
N SER A 132 11.68 -14.50 -11.70
CA SER A 132 12.89 -14.18 -12.49
C SER A 132 13.54 -15.46 -13.00
N ASN A 133 13.85 -15.51 -14.30
CA ASN A 133 14.57 -16.64 -14.92
C ASN A 133 13.99 -18.01 -14.53
N ASN A 134 12.65 -18.15 -14.62
CA ASN A 134 11.92 -19.36 -14.26
C ASN A 134 12.09 -19.78 -12.80
N LYS A 135 12.32 -18.83 -11.89
CA LYS A 135 12.35 -19.06 -10.44
C LYS A 135 11.41 -18.10 -9.74
N LEU A 136 10.84 -18.56 -8.63
CA LEU A 136 10.18 -17.69 -7.67
C LEU A 136 11.25 -17.03 -6.80
N MET A 137 11.15 -15.71 -6.64
CA MET A 137 12.04 -14.90 -5.80
C MET A 137 11.24 -14.29 -4.67
N LYS A 138 11.73 -14.42 -3.43
CA LYS A 138 11.21 -13.68 -2.28
C LYS A 138 12.25 -12.67 -1.79
N PHE A 139 11.81 -11.45 -1.57
CA PHE A 139 12.60 -10.34 -1.06
C PHE A 139 12.05 -9.94 0.31
N ASP A 140 12.92 -9.73 1.29
CA ASP A 140 12.50 -9.10 2.54
C ASP A 140 12.21 -7.61 2.29
N THR A 141 11.08 -7.09 2.74
CA THR A 141 10.67 -5.70 2.47
C THR A 141 11.53 -4.65 3.16
N SER A 142 12.26 -5.00 4.23
CA SER A 142 13.10 -4.06 4.98
C SER A 142 14.49 -3.89 4.37
N THR A 143 15.04 -4.97 3.82
CA THR A 143 16.39 -5.01 3.23
C THR A 143 16.37 -5.05 1.70
N LEU A 144 15.27 -5.54 1.11
CA LEU A 144 15.12 -5.92 -0.29
C LEU A 144 16.15 -6.96 -0.76
N GLU A 145 16.76 -7.69 0.18
CA GLU A 145 17.63 -8.82 -0.10
C GLU A 145 16.80 -10.08 -0.40
N VAL A 146 17.35 -10.95 -1.25
CA VAL A 146 16.72 -12.23 -1.58
C VAL A 146 16.80 -13.15 -0.36
N VAL A 147 15.67 -13.44 0.26
CA VAL A 147 15.59 -14.34 1.43
C VAL A 147 15.36 -15.80 1.04
N SER A 148 14.77 -16.03 -0.14
CA SER A 148 14.68 -17.37 -0.72
C SER A 148 14.52 -17.29 -2.22
N SER A 149 15.21 -18.17 -2.94
CA SER A 149 14.94 -18.46 -4.34
C SER A 149 14.66 -19.95 -4.46
N SER A 150 13.53 -20.32 -5.04
CA SER A 150 13.05 -21.70 -5.11
C SER A 150 12.57 -22.08 -6.51
N ILE A 151 12.49 -23.40 -6.68
CA ILE A 151 11.94 -24.29 -7.73
C ILE A 151 11.74 -23.68 -9.14
N PRO A 152 12.16 -24.40 -10.19
CA PRO A 152 11.80 -24.07 -11.56
C PRO A 152 10.29 -23.89 -11.71
N ILE A 153 9.84 -22.67 -11.95
CA ILE A 153 8.46 -22.36 -12.31
C ILE A 153 8.35 -22.34 -13.84
N PRO A 154 7.14 -22.47 -14.41
CA PRO A 154 6.97 -22.35 -15.84
C PRO A 154 7.49 -21.00 -16.34
N SER A 155 8.12 -21.01 -17.52
CA SER A 155 8.67 -19.78 -18.11
C SER A 155 7.58 -18.74 -18.34
N SER A 156 7.91 -17.47 -18.04
CA SER A 156 7.05 -16.31 -18.29
C SER A 156 5.80 -16.23 -17.41
N SER A 157 5.90 -16.64 -16.14
CA SER A 157 4.74 -16.67 -15.25
C SER A 157 4.44 -15.30 -14.60
N THR A 158 3.19 -14.84 -14.71
CA THR A 158 2.62 -13.83 -13.81
C THR A 158 2.40 -14.47 -12.44
N VAL A 159 2.69 -13.73 -11.36
CA VAL A 159 2.57 -14.25 -10.00
C VAL A 159 1.51 -13.47 -9.21
N GLY A 160 0.69 -14.22 -8.48
CA GLY A 160 -0.11 -13.76 -7.36
C GLY A 160 0.27 -14.52 -6.10
N TYR A 161 -0.01 -13.93 -4.94
CA TYR A 161 0.20 -14.57 -3.65
C TYR A 161 -0.95 -14.27 -2.70
N ARG A 162 -1.47 -15.31 -2.04
CA ARG A 162 -2.52 -15.18 -1.01
C ARG A 162 -2.54 -16.40 -0.10
N ASN A 163 -2.69 -16.19 1.21
CA ASN A 163 -2.83 -17.23 2.24
C ASN A 163 -1.88 -18.43 2.07
N LYS A 164 -0.58 -18.17 1.95
CA LYS A 164 0.44 -19.23 1.80
C LYS A 164 0.40 -20.00 0.48
N TYR A 165 -0.32 -19.49 -0.51
CA TYR A 165 -0.38 -20.07 -1.85
C TYR A 165 0.17 -19.11 -2.91
N TYR A 166 0.98 -19.65 -3.81
CA TYR A 166 1.43 -18.99 -5.03
C TYR A 166 0.53 -19.36 -6.19
N TYR A 167 0.09 -18.34 -6.92
CA TYR A 167 -0.74 -18.46 -8.11
C TYR A 167 0.09 -18.04 -9.31
N LEU A 168 0.50 -19.01 -10.12
CA LEU A 168 1.40 -18.81 -11.25
C LEU A 168 0.62 -18.95 -12.55
N GLY A 169 0.37 -17.82 -13.21
CA GLY A 169 -0.33 -17.77 -14.48
C GLY A 169 0.62 -18.04 -15.65
N LYS A 170 0.30 -19.03 -16.48
CA LYS A 170 0.98 -19.32 -17.74
C LYS A 170 -0.05 -19.64 -18.81
N GLU A 171 0.05 -18.98 -19.95
CA GLU A 171 -0.93 -19.14 -21.04
C GLU A 171 -2.36 -18.89 -20.52
N ASN A 172 -3.25 -19.87 -20.55
CA ASN A 172 -4.62 -19.79 -20.05
C ASN A 172 -4.82 -20.55 -18.72
N ILE A 173 -3.75 -20.94 -18.02
CA ILE A 173 -3.82 -21.78 -16.81
C ILE A 173 -3.15 -21.07 -15.63
N ILE A 174 -3.84 -21.06 -14.48
CA ILE A 174 -3.26 -20.71 -13.19
C ILE A 174 -2.88 -22.01 -12.49
N HIS A 175 -1.60 -22.14 -12.15
CA HIS A 175 -1.06 -23.22 -11.34
C HIS A 175 -0.93 -22.76 -9.88
N VAL A 176 -1.37 -23.58 -8.94
CA VAL A 176 -1.40 -23.24 -7.52
C VAL A 176 -0.39 -24.10 -6.77
N TYR A 177 0.47 -23.45 -5.99
CA TYR A 177 1.48 -24.09 -5.15
C TYR A 177 1.36 -23.59 -3.72
N ASP A 178 1.69 -24.42 -2.74
CA ASP A 178 1.87 -23.94 -1.36
C ASP A 178 3.22 -23.23 -1.18
N GLU A 179 3.46 -22.73 0.03
CA GLU A 179 4.72 -22.13 0.47
C GLU A 179 5.95 -23.05 0.35
N THR A 180 5.75 -24.37 0.43
CA THR A 180 6.84 -25.36 0.28
C THR A 180 7.28 -25.47 -1.17
N LEU A 181 6.41 -25.12 -2.11
CA LEU A 181 6.58 -25.22 -3.55
C LEU A 181 6.89 -26.64 -4.04
N SER A 182 6.76 -27.64 -3.17
CA SER A 182 7.21 -29.02 -3.42
C SER A 182 6.50 -29.67 -4.59
N SER A 183 5.23 -29.32 -4.81
CA SER A 183 4.43 -29.79 -5.93
C SER A 183 3.31 -28.81 -6.27
N ASN A 184 2.84 -28.89 -7.51
CA ASN A 184 1.62 -28.21 -7.93
C ASN A 184 0.41 -28.89 -7.26
N ILE A 185 -0.36 -28.13 -6.49
CA ILE A 185 -1.53 -28.61 -5.76
C ILE A 185 -2.72 -28.76 -6.71
N THR A 186 -2.96 -27.75 -7.54
CA THR A 186 -4.08 -27.74 -8.48
C THR A 186 -3.84 -26.75 -9.61
N SER A 187 -4.60 -26.90 -10.70
CA SER A 187 -4.55 -25.98 -11.82
C SER A 187 -5.93 -25.79 -12.42
N PHE A 188 -6.22 -24.56 -12.84
CA PHE A 188 -7.51 -24.22 -13.44
C PHE A 188 -7.32 -23.19 -14.56
N SER A 189 -8.22 -23.24 -15.54
CA SER A 189 -8.14 -22.37 -16.70
C SER A 189 -8.89 -21.05 -16.48
N VAL A 190 -8.29 -19.94 -16.88
CA VAL A 190 -8.88 -18.60 -16.82
C VAL A 190 -8.50 -17.81 -18.06
N GLY A 191 -9.49 -17.55 -18.92
CA GLY A 191 -9.37 -16.71 -20.12
C GLY A 191 -8.19 -17.08 -21.04
N ASN A 192 -7.81 -16.18 -21.94
CA ASN A 192 -6.68 -16.39 -22.85
C ASN A 192 -5.53 -15.44 -22.51
N GLY A 193 -4.39 -16.01 -22.10
CA GLY A 193 -3.15 -15.29 -21.84
C GLY A 193 -3.23 -14.48 -20.55
N ILE A 194 -2.92 -15.09 -19.41
CA ILE A 194 -2.93 -14.43 -18.10
C ILE A 194 -1.83 -13.38 -18.04
N THR A 195 -2.21 -12.14 -17.81
CA THR A 195 -1.31 -10.97 -17.78
C THR A 195 -1.16 -10.42 -16.36
N ALA A 196 -2.19 -10.51 -15.52
CA ALA A 196 -2.16 -10.01 -14.15
C ALA A 196 -2.89 -10.95 -13.19
N ILE A 197 -2.39 -11.09 -11.96
CA ILE A 197 -3.09 -11.76 -10.85
C ILE A 197 -2.98 -10.84 -9.64
N ARG A 198 -4.13 -10.45 -9.08
CA ARG A 198 -4.24 -9.60 -7.88
C ARG A 198 -5.35 -10.13 -6.98
N PHE A 199 -5.28 -9.82 -5.70
CA PHE A 199 -6.28 -10.22 -4.72
C PHE A 199 -6.95 -8.98 -4.15
N LEU A 200 -8.26 -8.95 -4.24
CA LEU A 200 -9.07 -7.86 -3.70
C LEU A 200 -9.36 -8.12 -2.21
N SER A 201 -9.57 -9.39 -1.87
CA SER A 201 -9.81 -9.88 -0.52
C SER A 201 -9.33 -11.32 -0.42
N ASN A 202 -9.57 -11.96 0.72
CA ASN A 202 -9.36 -13.40 0.88
C ASN A 202 -10.24 -14.21 -0.06
N GLU A 203 -11.41 -13.72 -0.42
CA GLU A 203 -12.40 -14.49 -1.16
C GLU A 203 -12.45 -14.09 -2.63
N GLN A 204 -11.70 -13.07 -3.05
CA GLN A 204 -11.79 -12.49 -4.38
C GLN A 204 -10.42 -12.31 -5.04
N MET A 205 -10.25 -12.94 -6.20
CA MET A 205 -9.07 -12.84 -7.05
C MET A 205 -9.45 -12.15 -8.38
N LEU A 206 -8.63 -11.19 -8.78
CA LEU A 206 -8.71 -10.49 -10.05
C LEU A 206 -7.67 -11.09 -11.01
N VAL A 207 -8.10 -11.47 -12.21
CA VAL A 207 -7.23 -12.03 -13.25
C VAL A 207 -7.35 -11.19 -14.51
N GLY A 208 -6.25 -10.59 -14.93
CA GLY A 208 -6.14 -9.87 -16.19
C GLY A 208 -5.73 -10.81 -17.30
N THR A 209 -6.24 -10.57 -18.52
CA THR A 209 -5.94 -11.41 -19.68
C THR A 209 -5.60 -10.59 -20.92
N ALA A 210 -4.92 -11.24 -21.87
CA ALA A 210 -4.48 -10.63 -23.11
C ALA A 210 -5.61 -10.45 -24.14
N GLY A 211 -6.64 -11.29 -24.11
CA GLY A 211 -7.68 -11.30 -25.15
C GLY A 211 -9.13 -11.22 -24.66
N SER A 212 -9.37 -11.34 -23.36
CA SER A 212 -10.74 -11.46 -22.80
C SER A 212 -11.04 -10.39 -21.76
N GLY A 213 -10.22 -9.34 -21.66
CA GLY A 213 -10.33 -8.36 -20.59
C GLY A 213 -9.88 -8.94 -19.26
N GLY A 214 -10.75 -8.93 -18.26
CA GLY A 214 -10.47 -9.43 -16.92
C GLY A 214 -11.55 -10.35 -16.38
N PHE A 215 -11.20 -11.13 -15.37
CA PHE A 215 -12.10 -12.00 -14.64
C PHE A 215 -12.03 -11.68 -13.15
N ILE A 216 -13.19 -11.76 -12.51
CA ILE A 216 -13.30 -11.74 -11.06
C ILE A 216 -13.67 -13.16 -10.65
N CYS A 217 -12.78 -13.79 -9.90
CA CYS A 217 -12.96 -15.12 -9.33
C CYS A 217 -13.33 -14.95 -7.86
N GLU A 218 -14.42 -15.58 -7.42
CA GLU A 218 -14.83 -15.58 -6.01
C GLU A 218 -14.79 -17.01 -5.47
N THR A 219 -14.38 -17.19 -4.21
CA THR A 219 -14.31 -18.50 -3.55
C THR A 219 -14.67 -18.39 -2.07
N GLN A 220 -15.30 -19.43 -1.51
CA GLN A 220 -15.45 -19.59 -0.06
C GLN A 220 -14.35 -20.50 0.55
N GLN A 221 -13.41 -20.97 -0.28
CA GLN A 221 -12.35 -21.87 0.13
C GLN A 221 -11.06 -21.13 0.50
N GLU A 222 -10.19 -21.79 1.26
CA GLU A 222 -8.88 -21.25 1.63
C GLU A 222 -7.96 -21.06 0.42
N MET A 223 -8.19 -21.78 -0.68
CA MET A 223 -7.45 -21.64 -1.94
C MET A 223 -8.42 -21.48 -3.11
N PHE A 224 -7.97 -20.80 -4.16
CA PHE A 224 -8.69 -20.80 -5.44
C PHE A 224 -8.32 -22.04 -6.23
N ASN A 225 -9.31 -22.81 -6.65
CA ASN A 225 -9.15 -23.97 -7.54
C ASN A 225 -10.07 -23.90 -8.77
N ASN A 226 -10.85 -22.83 -8.88
CA ASN A 226 -11.68 -22.50 -10.01
C ASN A 226 -11.86 -20.97 -10.09
N CYS A 227 -12.45 -20.52 -11.19
CA CYS A 227 -12.95 -19.17 -11.34
C CYS A 227 -14.40 -19.26 -11.80
N SER A 228 -15.35 -18.99 -10.93
CA SER A 228 -16.73 -18.75 -11.36
C SER A 228 -16.75 -17.39 -12.08
N ASN A 229 -16.48 -17.44 -13.38
CA ASN A 229 -16.19 -16.27 -14.21
C ASN A 229 -17.33 -15.25 -14.16
N THR A 230 -17.13 -14.15 -13.43
CA THR A 230 -17.82 -12.90 -13.78
C THR A 230 -16.89 -12.16 -14.75
N PRO A 231 -17.12 -12.25 -16.07
CA PRO A 231 -16.29 -11.52 -17.03
C PRO A 231 -16.47 -10.03 -16.77
N MET A 232 -15.35 -9.32 -16.66
CA MET A 232 -15.38 -7.86 -16.74
C MET A 232 -15.73 -7.49 -18.17
N VAL A 233 -16.50 -6.42 -18.36
CA VAL A 233 -16.88 -5.94 -19.70
C VAL A 233 -15.62 -5.84 -20.57
N PRO A 234 -15.57 -6.50 -21.74
CA PRO A 234 -14.38 -6.51 -22.55
C PRO A 234 -14.09 -5.11 -23.06
N ALA A 235 -12.92 -4.59 -22.70
CA ALA A 235 -12.28 -3.53 -23.47
C ALA A 235 -11.33 -4.18 -24.49
N THR A 236 -11.06 -3.49 -25.59
CA THR A 236 -10.02 -3.91 -26.53
C THR A 236 -8.65 -3.75 -25.87
N GLY A 237 -7.82 -4.79 -25.92
CA GLY A 237 -6.46 -4.79 -25.39
C GLY A 237 -6.24 -5.75 -24.23
N GLN A 238 -4.99 -5.84 -23.76
CA GLN A 238 -4.60 -6.70 -22.65
C GLN A 238 -4.80 -5.96 -21.33
N LEU A 239 -5.43 -6.60 -20.35
CA LEU A 239 -5.60 -6.03 -19.01
C LEU A 239 -4.39 -6.38 -18.14
N HIS A 240 -3.48 -5.44 -17.89
CA HIS A 240 -2.23 -5.70 -17.15
C HIS A 240 -2.25 -5.22 -15.70
N ALA A 241 -3.17 -4.34 -15.34
CA ALA A 241 -3.09 -3.63 -14.08
C ALA A 241 -4.41 -3.65 -13.30
N PHE A 242 -4.30 -3.93 -11.99
CA PHE A 242 -5.37 -3.70 -11.04
C PHE A 242 -4.85 -2.91 -9.84
N GLY A 243 -5.56 -1.83 -9.49
CA GLY A 243 -5.36 -1.08 -8.26
C GLY A 243 -6.51 -1.37 -7.30
N VAL A 244 -6.24 -2.04 -6.19
CA VAL A 244 -7.26 -2.40 -5.19
C VAL A 244 -7.54 -1.21 -4.28
N VAL A 245 -8.80 -0.74 -4.26
CA VAL A 245 -9.26 0.29 -3.32
C VAL A 245 -9.67 -0.38 -2.01
N ASN A 246 -10.57 -1.37 -2.10
CA ASN A 246 -11.06 -2.20 -1.00
C ASN A 246 -11.74 -3.46 -1.56
N GLU A 247 -12.33 -4.30 -0.70
CA GLU A 247 -13.04 -5.54 -1.09
C GLU A 247 -14.25 -5.33 -2.02
N ASN A 248 -14.70 -4.10 -2.22
CA ASN A 248 -15.86 -3.74 -3.04
C ASN A 248 -15.51 -2.80 -4.20
N ALA A 249 -14.23 -2.44 -4.39
CA ALA A 249 -13.83 -1.49 -5.43
C ALA A 249 -12.37 -1.66 -5.89
N PHE A 250 -12.15 -1.56 -7.20
CA PHE A 250 -10.81 -1.55 -7.78
C PHE A 250 -10.76 -0.81 -9.12
N TYR A 251 -9.58 -0.30 -9.45
CA TYR A 251 -9.28 0.25 -10.77
C TYR A 251 -8.65 -0.81 -11.67
N ALA A 252 -8.97 -0.76 -12.96
CA ALA A 252 -8.42 -1.62 -13.99
C ALA A 252 -7.73 -0.78 -15.07
N GLY A 253 -6.60 -1.25 -15.59
CA GLY A 253 -5.81 -0.58 -16.63
C GLY A 253 -5.33 -1.52 -17.74
N TRP A 254 -5.28 -1.00 -18.96
CA TRP A 254 -4.97 -1.74 -20.19
C TRP A 254 -3.65 -1.29 -20.83
N ASP A 255 -3.02 -2.19 -21.59
CA ASP A 255 -1.81 -1.90 -22.39
C ASP A 255 -2.10 -1.30 -23.77
N GLN A 256 -3.36 -1.01 -24.08
CA GLN A 256 -3.77 -0.37 -25.31
C GLN A 256 -3.95 1.13 -25.11
N GLN A 257 -3.51 1.93 -26.10
CA GLN A 257 -3.72 3.39 -26.09
C GLN A 257 -5.21 3.74 -26.13
N ASN A 258 -5.56 4.92 -25.62
CA ASN A 258 -6.93 5.44 -25.54
C ASN A 258 -7.89 4.59 -24.72
N GLN A 259 -7.39 3.79 -23.77
CA GLN A 259 -8.19 3.14 -22.75
C GLN A 259 -8.06 3.90 -21.43
N SER A 260 -9.21 4.33 -20.90
CA SER A 260 -9.29 4.95 -19.58
C SER A 260 -8.97 3.96 -18.46
N LEU A 261 -8.50 4.46 -17.30
CA LEU A 261 -8.54 3.66 -16.07
C LEU A 261 -9.99 3.56 -15.61
N ARG A 262 -10.51 2.34 -15.51
CA ARG A 262 -11.92 2.11 -15.18
C ARG A 262 -12.07 1.70 -13.73
N LEU A 263 -12.99 2.33 -13.02
CA LEU A 263 -13.35 1.95 -11.67
C LEU A 263 -14.47 0.91 -11.72
N TYR A 264 -14.26 -0.24 -11.10
CA TYR A 264 -15.29 -1.24 -10.87
C TYR A 264 -15.71 -1.22 -9.41
N LYS A 265 -17.02 -1.21 -9.15
CA LYS A 265 -17.63 -1.22 -7.82
C LYS A 265 -18.66 -2.34 -7.72
N LYS A 266 -18.74 -2.94 -6.53
CA LYS A 266 -19.81 -3.86 -6.16
C LYS A 266 -21.07 -3.05 -5.86
N ASP A 267 -22.17 -3.37 -6.52
CA ASP A 267 -23.47 -2.74 -6.27
C ASP A 267 -24.16 -3.36 -5.04
N GLN A 268 -25.33 -2.84 -4.69
CA GLN A 268 -26.13 -3.34 -3.56
C GLN A 268 -26.61 -4.79 -3.75
N ASN A 269 -26.63 -5.30 -4.97
CA ASN A 269 -26.99 -6.67 -5.31
C ASN A 269 -25.75 -7.58 -5.39
N ASN A 270 -24.62 -7.14 -4.83
CA ASN A 270 -23.37 -7.89 -4.84
C ASN A 270 -22.83 -8.17 -6.25
N SER A 271 -23.23 -7.37 -7.24
CA SER A 271 -22.84 -7.49 -8.65
C SER A 271 -21.79 -6.45 -9.03
N TRP A 272 -20.85 -6.81 -9.89
CA TRP A 272 -19.79 -5.92 -10.32
C TRP A 272 -20.23 -5.04 -11.49
N THR A 273 -20.06 -3.72 -11.34
CA THR A 273 -20.40 -2.73 -12.37
C THR A 273 -19.26 -1.73 -12.58
N GLU A 274 -19.11 -1.24 -13.80
CA GLU A 274 -18.20 -0.13 -14.11
C GLU A 274 -18.86 1.19 -13.65
N ASN A 275 -18.15 1.97 -12.84
CA ASN A 275 -18.57 3.32 -12.48
C ASN A 275 -17.99 4.34 -13.45
N ILE A 276 -18.76 4.66 -14.49
CA ILE A 276 -18.37 5.54 -15.60
C ILE A 276 -18.00 6.95 -15.12
N ASN A 277 -18.63 7.45 -14.05
CA ASN A 277 -18.41 8.83 -13.57
C ASN A 277 -17.04 9.02 -12.89
N ASP A 278 -16.45 7.95 -12.36
CA ASP A 278 -15.17 7.96 -11.67
C ASP A 278 -14.03 7.38 -12.53
N THR A 279 -14.31 7.10 -13.81
CA THR A 279 -13.33 6.60 -14.79
C THR A 279 -12.36 7.72 -15.17
N ILE A 280 -11.06 7.43 -15.11
CA ILE A 280 -10.01 8.41 -15.41
C ILE A 280 -9.64 8.29 -16.87
N THR A 281 -10.05 9.29 -17.66
CA THR A 281 -9.71 9.36 -19.08
C THR A 281 -8.22 9.60 -19.25
N GLN A 282 -7.55 8.64 -19.88
CA GLN A 282 -6.15 8.77 -20.30
C GLN A 282 -5.92 8.09 -21.65
N ASN A 283 -4.88 8.54 -22.35
CA ASN A 283 -4.51 8.02 -23.67
C ASN A 283 -3.25 7.15 -23.64
N GLU A 284 -2.83 6.74 -22.44
CA GLU A 284 -1.57 6.04 -22.23
C GLU A 284 -1.79 4.55 -21.92
N LYS A 285 -0.78 3.76 -22.24
CA LYS A 285 -0.75 2.32 -21.94
C LYS A 285 -0.30 2.11 -20.50
N ILE A 286 -0.98 1.24 -19.73
CA ILE A 286 -0.67 0.99 -18.32
C ILE A 286 -0.08 -0.41 -18.14
N SER A 287 1.00 -0.49 -17.37
CA SER A 287 1.63 -1.75 -16.96
C SER A 287 1.26 -2.16 -15.54
N ASP A 288 1.05 -1.20 -14.65
CA ASP A 288 0.66 -1.46 -13.26
C ASP A 288 -0.07 -0.28 -12.63
N ILE A 289 -0.86 -0.57 -11.59
CA ILE A 289 -1.58 0.43 -10.80
C ILE A 289 -1.36 0.10 -9.32
N VAL A 290 -0.97 1.11 -8.54
CA VAL A 290 -0.91 1.03 -7.08
C VAL A 290 -1.83 2.08 -6.48
N ILE A 291 -2.54 1.73 -5.42
CA ILE A 291 -3.32 2.68 -4.62
C ILE A 291 -2.63 2.80 -3.27
N ASP A 292 -2.26 4.02 -2.91
CA ASP A 292 -1.56 4.29 -1.66
C ASP A 292 -2.53 4.57 -0.49
N ASN A 293 -1.97 4.81 0.70
CA ASN A 293 -2.76 5.02 1.92
C ASN A 293 -3.48 6.39 1.98
N CYS A 294 -3.31 7.21 0.95
CA CYS A 294 -3.98 8.50 0.76
C CYS A 294 -4.97 8.43 -0.42
N ASP A 295 -5.34 7.22 -0.84
CA ASP A 295 -6.29 6.92 -1.93
C ASP A 295 -5.90 7.48 -3.30
N ARG A 296 -4.60 7.78 -3.48
CA ARG A 296 -4.08 8.22 -4.78
C ARG A 296 -3.78 7.01 -5.65
N ILE A 297 -4.04 7.18 -6.95
CA ILE A 297 -3.82 6.14 -7.94
C ILE A 297 -2.50 6.42 -8.65
N TRP A 298 -1.57 5.49 -8.55
CA TRP A 298 -0.27 5.53 -9.20
C TRP A 298 -0.28 4.60 -10.40
N ALA A 299 -0.28 5.16 -11.61
CA ALA A 299 -0.27 4.40 -12.85
C ALA A 299 1.14 4.39 -13.45
N VAL A 300 1.68 3.19 -13.69
CA VAL A 300 2.95 3.00 -14.40
C VAL A 300 2.70 2.97 -15.89
N ILE A 301 3.28 3.92 -16.62
CA ILE A 301 3.07 4.04 -18.05
C ILE A 301 4.04 3.14 -18.82
N VAL A 302 3.48 2.23 -19.61
CA VAL A 302 4.23 1.26 -20.42
C VAL A 302 5.22 2.00 -21.31
N GLU A 303 6.45 1.50 -21.35
CA GLU A 303 7.53 1.99 -22.22
C GLU A 303 7.97 3.44 -22.01
N LYS A 304 7.36 4.20 -21.09
CA LYS A 304 7.58 5.65 -20.99
C LYS A 304 8.44 6.11 -19.81
N ASN A 305 8.93 5.21 -18.95
CA ASN A 305 9.70 5.59 -17.74
C ASN A 305 9.01 6.72 -16.95
N ILE A 306 7.67 6.68 -16.93
CA ILE A 306 6.83 7.68 -16.30
C ILE A 306 5.86 6.96 -15.38
N ILE A 307 5.68 7.53 -14.20
CA ILE A 307 4.61 7.17 -13.27
C ILE A 307 3.70 8.40 -13.14
N VAL A 308 2.39 8.18 -13.29
CA VAL A 308 1.37 9.23 -13.19
C VAL A 308 0.60 9.04 -11.90
N ILE A 309 0.47 10.10 -11.10
CA ILE A 309 -0.30 10.10 -9.86
C ILE A 309 -1.58 10.89 -10.07
N TYR A 310 -2.70 10.20 -9.91
CA TYR A 310 -4.04 10.77 -9.90
C TYR A 310 -4.49 10.96 -8.46
N ASP A 311 -4.68 12.22 -8.08
CA ASP A 311 -5.27 12.63 -6.83
C ASP A 311 -6.77 12.78 -7.08
N GLN A 312 -7.62 12.01 -6.38
CA GLN A 312 -9.07 11.92 -6.65
C GLN A 312 -9.77 13.30 -6.60
N ASN A 313 -9.16 14.28 -5.92
CA ASN A 313 -9.71 15.62 -5.74
C ASN A 313 -9.14 16.68 -6.70
N LYS A 314 -8.27 16.30 -7.66
CA LYS A 314 -7.62 17.27 -8.56
C LYS A 314 -7.93 17.02 -10.04
N ALA A 315 -8.11 18.12 -10.76
CA ALA A 315 -8.38 18.11 -12.20
C ALA A 315 -7.17 17.68 -13.05
N HIS A 316 -5.94 17.74 -12.51
CA HIS A 316 -4.72 17.43 -13.24
C HIS A 316 -3.83 16.44 -12.48
N PRO A 317 -3.34 15.38 -13.15
CA PRO A 317 -2.43 14.44 -12.54
C PRO A 317 -1.02 15.01 -12.41
N TYR A 318 -0.22 14.38 -11.55
CA TYR A 318 1.21 14.64 -11.41
C TYR A 318 2.02 13.59 -12.15
N ASN A 319 3.05 14.02 -12.89
CA ASN A 319 3.95 13.10 -13.57
C ASN A 319 5.29 13.02 -12.85
N ILE A 320 5.74 11.81 -12.57
CA ILE A 320 7.10 11.50 -12.16
C ILE A 320 7.81 10.92 -13.37
N THR A 321 8.76 11.66 -13.91
CA THR A 321 9.54 11.25 -15.08
C THR A 321 10.91 10.77 -14.65
N PHE A 322 11.24 9.52 -14.99
CA PHE A 322 12.55 8.96 -14.73
C PHE A 322 13.44 9.18 -15.95
N ASN A 323 14.68 9.62 -15.72
CA ASN A 323 15.62 9.84 -16.81
C ASN A 323 15.95 8.50 -17.49
N SER A 324 15.83 8.43 -18.81
CA SER A 324 16.07 7.20 -19.59
C SER A 324 17.48 6.64 -19.39
N ASN A 325 18.47 7.47 -19.05
CA ASN A 325 19.82 7.02 -18.73
C ASN A 325 19.91 6.31 -17.36
N MET A 326 18.85 6.35 -16.54
CA MET A 326 18.85 5.69 -15.24
C MET A 326 18.62 4.18 -15.33
N PHE A 327 17.97 3.69 -16.40
CA PHE A 327 17.56 2.29 -16.51
C PHE A 327 17.86 1.73 -17.90
N GLN A 328 18.17 0.44 -17.99
CA GLN A 328 18.34 -0.22 -19.30
C GLN A 328 17.00 -0.65 -19.91
N SER A 329 15.91 -0.60 -19.13
CA SER A 329 14.55 -0.83 -19.62
C SER A 329 13.52 -0.02 -18.84
N SER A 330 12.34 0.11 -19.44
CA SER A 330 11.23 0.85 -18.85
C SER A 330 10.76 0.21 -17.56
N ILE A 331 10.27 1.04 -16.64
CA ILE A 331 9.59 0.56 -15.42
C ILE A 331 8.39 -0.29 -15.83
N PHE A 332 8.24 -1.45 -15.20
CA PHE A 332 7.14 -2.37 -15.46
C PHE A 332 6.13 -2.44 -14.30
N ASN A 333 6.61 -2.43 -13.05
CA ASN A 333 5.74 -2.52 -11.87
C ASN A 333 6.22 -1.55 -10.80
N LEU A 334 5.29 -1.10 -9.96
CA LEU A 334 5.55 -0.26 -8.80
C LEU A 334 5.07 -0.97 -7.54
N PHE A 335 5.84 -0.88 -6.46
CA PHE A 335 5.42 -1.34 -5.15
C PHE A 335 5.70 -0.24 -4.13
N ILE A 336 4.70 0.16 -3.35
CA ILE A 336 4.84 1.19 -2.31
C ILE A 336 4.87 0.51 -0.94
N LEU A 337 5.95 0.74 -0.20
CA LEU A 337 6.12 0.31 1.18
C LEU A 337 5.51 1.32 2.14
N ASP A 338 5.37 0.93 3.41
CA ASP A 338 4.57 1.66 4.38
C ASP A 338 5.08 3.08 4.72
N ASN A 339 6.35 3.38 4.44
CA ASN A 339 6.96 4.71 4.62
C ASN A 339 7.05 5.52 3.31
N TYR A 340 6.28 5.16 2.28
CA TYR A 340 6.38 5.73 0.93
C TYR A 340 7.73 5.52 0.23
N THR A 341 8.61 4.70 0.82
CA THR A 341 9.66 4.01 0.10
C THR A 341 9.01 3.20 -1.02
N PHE A 342 9.40 3.45 -2.26
CA PHE A 342 8.83 2.73 -3.40
C PHE A 342 9.90 1.98 -4.17
N VAL A 343 9.48 0.83 -4.69
CA VAL A 343 10.30 -0.11 -5.43
C VAL A 343 9.76 -0.21 -6.84
N THR A 344 10.64 -0.06 -7.83
CA THR A 344 10.29 -0.28 -9.24
C THR A 344 10.92 -1.56 -9.74
N SER A 345 10.20 -2.31 -10.57
CA SER A 345 10.74 -3.47 -11.28
C SER A 345 11.03 -3.16 -12.76
N HIS A 346 11.98 -3.91 -13.33
CA HIS A 346 12.43 -3.76 -14.71
C HIS A 346 12.71 -5.11 -15.36
N GLU A 347 12.31 -5.26 -16.63
CA GLU A 347 12.53 -6.50 -17.38
C GLU A 347 14.01 -6.72 -17.76
N LYS A 348 14.79 -5.65 -17.86
CA LYS A 348 16.22 -5.69 -18.12
C LYS A 348 16.92 -4.72 -17.17
N GLY A 349 18.03 -5.17 -16.59
CA GLY A 349 18.57 -4.67 -15.32
C GLY A 349 18.75 -3.14 -15.16
N PRO A 350 18.99 -2.68 -13.93
CA PRO A 350 18.80 -3.40 -12.66
C PRO A 350 17.32 -3.73 -12.44
N GLY A 351 17.06 -4.96 -11.96
CA GLY A 351 15.71 -5.54 -11.90
C GLY A 351 14.83 -4.95 -10.81
N LEU A 352 15.43 -4.54 -9.68
CA LEU A 352 14.76 -3.76 -8.64
C LEU A 352 15.54 -2.49 -8.34
N ASN A 353 14.81 -1.38 -8.28
CA ASN A 353 15.35 -0.12 -7.78
C ASN A 353 14.54 0.37 -6.59
N LEU A 354 15.26 0.87 -5.59
CA LEU A 354 14.73 1.44 -4.37
C LEU A 354 14.83 2.97 -4.41
N PHE A 355 13.75 3.62 -4.01
CA PHE A 355 13.68 5.08 -3.83
C PHE A 355 13.09 5.38 -2.45
N GLU A 356 13.83 6.17 -1.67
CA GLU A 356 13.47 6.54 -0.30
C GLU A 356 13.23 8.05 -0.24
N PRO A 357 12.02 8.52 -0.57
CA PRO A 357 11.66 9.91 -0.34
C PRO A 357 11.68 10.17 1.18
N ASN A 358 12.39 11.22 1.60
CA ASN A 358 12.45 11.58 3.02
C ASN A 358 11.13 12.21 3.46
N LEU A 359 10.21 11.38 3.92
CA LEU A 359 8.85 11.75 4.33
C LEU A 359 8.59 11.29 5.76
N ASN A 360 7.90 12.13 6.53
CA ASN A 360 7.42 11.73 7.85
C ASN A 360 6.03 11.06 7.73
N CYS A 361 6.03 9.77 7.36
CA CYS A 361 4.81 8.96 7.33
C CYS A 361 4.60 8.27 8.67
N ARG A 362 3.40 8.37 9.27
CA ARG A 362 2.97 7.39 10.29
C ARG A 362 2.02 6.41 9.62
N ARG A 363 2.33 5.13 9.76
CA ARG A 363 1.56 4.01 9.21
C ARG A 363 0.10 4.10 9.67
N LYS A 364 -0.83 4.43 8.77
CA LYS A 364 -2.27 4.27 9.06
C LYS A 364 -2.55 2.80 9.35
N LYS A 365 -3.32 2.51 10.40
CA LYS A 365 -3.90 1.17 10.58
C LYS A 365 -4.81 0.90 9.39
N LYS A 366 -4.52 -0.14 8.62
CA LYS A 366 -5.47 -0.72 7.66
C LYS A 366 -6.41 -1.66 8.39
#